data_AF-A0A2U3D839-F1
#
_entry.id   AF-A0A2U3D839-F1
#
_cell.length_a   1.000
_cell.length_b   1.000
_cell.length_c   1.000
_cell.angle_alpha   90.00
_cell.angle_beta   90.00
_cell.angle_gamma   90.00
#
_symmetry.space_group_name_H-M   'P 1'
#
loop_
_entity.id
_entity.type
_entity.pdbx_description
1 polymer ?
#
loop_
_entity_poly.entity_id
_entity_poly.type
_entity_poly.pdbx_seq_one_letter_code
_entity_poly.pdbx_strand_id
1 'polypeptide(L)'
;MADFLGFRNTCSSSNTYSATWIGIDGFTNHQLIQVGTAQNNVNGQPQYFAWWEVLPAPEVPLDTTQYPVVAGDQIEAKIAKQANGSWTITLNNQTQRWSFEQKEIDYLGPQTSVEWIEEAPTLNGELTTLADYGMVTFHSLLVNDQNPHLTPSEAGVLIQSGQWVSTPSTPSTRGDAFSVHYGDTPPSPPENPKNM
;
A
#
# COMPACT_ATOMS: atom_id res chain seq x y z
N MET A 1 3.51 -2.86 8.74
CA MET A 1 2.06 -3.16 8.83
C MET A 1 1.29 -1.96 8.33
N ALA A 2 0.10 -2.17 7.77
CA ALA A 2 -0.84 -1.13 7.38
C ALA A 2 -2.19 -1.41 8.05
N ASP A 3 -2.68 -0.45 8.84
CA ASP A 3 -4.04 -0.47 9.38
C ASP A 3 -4.96 0.13 8.32
N PHE A 4 -5.79 -0.71 7.71
CA PHE A 4 -6.69 -0.31 6.65
C PHE A 4 -8.01 0.18 7.24
N LEU A 5 -8.24 1.49 7.35
CA LEU A 5 -9.56 2.03 7.65
C LEU A 5 -10.29 2.18 6.32
N GLY A 6 -11.17 1.24 5.96
CA GLY A 6 -11.86 1.32 4.67
C GLY A 6 -12.80 2.51 4.53
N PHE A 7 -13.38 2.63 3.33
CA PHE A 7 -14.09 3.81 2.81
C PHE A 7 -15.01 4.51 3.81
N ARG A 8 -14.94 5.85 3.85
CA ARG A 8 -15.87 6.67 4.65
C ARG A 8 -17.11 7.16 3.89
N ASN A 9 -17.19 7.10 2.56
CA ASN A 9 -18.39 7.48 1.80
C ASN A 9 -18.38 6.93 0.36
N THR A 10 -19.39 6.14 -0.03
CA THR A 10 -19.48 5.48 -1.35
C THR A 10 -20.54 6.07 -2.30
N CYS A 11 -20.99 7.32 -2.09
CA CYS A 11 -22.01 7.92 -2.95
C CYS A 11 -21.41 8.60 -4.19
N SER A 12 -20.65 7.86 -4.99
CA SER A 12 -20.13 8.29 -6.30
C SER A 12 -20.75 7.41 -7.40
N SER A 13 -21.29 8.03 -8.45
CA SER A 13 -21.79 7.33 -9.65
C SER A 13 -20.68 6.96 -10.63
N SER A 14 -19.43 7.36 -10.37
CA SER A 14 -18.26 7.11 -11.22
C SER A 14 -17.35 6.08 -10.54
N ASN A 15 -16.72 5.22 -11.35
CA ASN A 15 -15.76 4.26 -10.82
C ASN A 15 -14.53 5.01 -10.27
N THR A 16 -14.11 4.64 -9.07
CA THR A 16 -12.91 5.19 -8.43
C THR A 16 -12.08 4.06 -7.86
N TYR A 17 -10.77 4.23 -7.82
CA TYR A 17 -9.83 3.16 -7.48
C TYR A 17 -8.76 3.71 -6.54
N SER A 18 -8.34 2.90 -5.58
CA SER A 18 -7.11 3.14 -4.85
C SER A 18 -6.44 1.82 -4.50
N ALA A 19 -5.16 1.91 -4.19
CA ALA A 19 -4.37 0.76 -3.77
C ALA A 19 -3.40 1.17 -2.66
N THR A 20 -3.36 0.38 -1.60
CA THR A 20 -2.38 0.49 -0.50
C THR A 20 -1.34 -0.62 -0.66
N TRP A 21 -0.06 -0.29 -0.81
CA TRP A 21 0.97 -1.30 -1.05
C TRP A 21 2.33 -0.97 -0.44
N ILE A 22 3.18 -1.99 -0.36
CA ILE A 22 4.62 -1.85 -0.13
C ILE A 22 5.38 -2.36 -1.35
N GLY A 23 6.53 -1.75 -1.62
CA GLY A 23 7.30 -2.06 -2.81
C GLY A 23 8.81 -1.88 -2.63
N ILE A 24 9.53 -2.40 -3.62
CA ILE A 24 10.97 -2.19 -3.80
C ILE A 24 11.18 -1.81 -5.27
N ASP A 25 11.94 -0.73 -5.50
CA ASP A 25 12.14 -0.06 -6.79
C ASP A 25 10.90 0.71 -7.32
N GLY A 26 10.85 1.05 -8.60
CA GLY A 26 9.72 1.78 -9.21
C GLY A 26 9.80 3.31 -9.10
N PHE A 27 10.54 3.86 -8.13
CA PHE A 27 10.66 5.32 -7.98
C PHE A 27 11.61 5.97 -9.00
N THR A 28 12.82 5.43 -9.14
CA THR A 28 13.87 5.97 -10.05
C THR A 28 14.16 5.06 -11.25
N ASN A 29 13.47 3.93 -11.34
CA ASN A 29 13.66 2.93 -12.38
C ASN A 29 12.33 2.21 -12.70
N HIS A 30 12.33 1.35 -13.72
CA HIS A 30 11.12 0.70 -14.23
C HIS A 30 10.90 -0.74 -13.71
N GLN A 31 11.74 -1.22 -12.78
CA GLN A 31 11.56 -2.50 -12.11
C GLN A 31 10.73 -2.24 -10.86
N LEU A 32 9.84 -3.16 -10.50
CA LEU A 32 9.05 -3.07 -9.27
C LEU A 32 8.60 -4.46 -8.85
N ILE A 33 8.79 -4.77 -7.56
CA ILE A 33 8.14 -5.88 -6.88
C ILE A 33 7.28 -5.28 -5.77
N GLN A 34 6.00 -5.64 -5.73
CA GLN A 34 5.04 -5.02 -4.82
C GLN A 34 3.92 -5.96 -4.40
N VAL A 35 3.33 -5.65 -3.25
CA VAL A 35 2.21 -6.37 -2.68
C VAL A 35 1.32 -5.41 -1.89
N GLY A 36 0.02 -5.61 -1.99
CA GLY A 36 -0.91 -4.71 -1.34
C GLY A 36 -2.35 -5.17 -1.37
N THR A 37 -3.23 -4.20 -1.13
CA THR A 37 -4.67 -4.33 -1.25
C THR A 37 -5.20 -3.26 -2.19
N ALA A 38 -6.32 -3.55 -2.82
CA ALA A 38 -7.06 -2.61 -3.64
C ALA A 38 -8.37 -2.25 -2.97
N GLN A 39 -8.79 -1.02 -3.15
CA GLN A 39 -10.00 -0.42 -2.65
C GLN A 39 -10.66 0.32 -3.80
N ASN A 40 -11.58 -0.37 -4.46
CA ASN A 40 -12.30 0.22 -5.59
C ASN A 40 -13.74 0.49 -5.20
N ASN A 41 -14.33 1.51 -5.81
CA ASN A 41 -15.77 1.68 -5.86
C ASN A 41 -16.19 1.60 -7.33
N VAL A 42 -16.75 0.46 -7.71
CA VAL A 42 -17.12 0.16 -9.10
C VAL A 42 -18.63 0.02 -9.18
N ASN A 43 -19.28 0.80 -10.05
CA ASN A 43 -20.74 0.86 -10.17
C ASN A 43 -21.44 1.11 -8.81
N GLY A 44 -20.85 1.93 -7.95
CA GLY A 44 -21.35 2.23 -6.61
C GLY A 44 -21.22 1.07 -5.60
N GLN A 45 -20.47 0.03 -5.93
CA GLN A 45 -20.19 -1.09 -5.04
C GLN A 45 -18.72 -1.11 -4.63
N PRO A 46 -18.43 -1.17 -3.31
CA PRO A 46 -17.06 -1.32 -2.85
C PRO A 46 -16.51 -2.70 -3.21
N GLN A 47 -15.29 -2.74 -3.72
CA GLN A 47 -14.54 -3.95 -4.01
C GLN A 47 -13.20 -3.87 -3.28
N TYR A 48 -12.91 -4.92 -2.51
CA TYR A 48 -11.68 -5.06 -1.75
C TYR A 48 -11.04 -6.40 -2.10
N PHE A 49 -9.74 -6.38 -2.39
CA PHE A 49 -8.98 -7.61 -2.62
C PHE A 49 -7.50 -7.36 -2.34
N ALA A 50 -6.78 -8.43 -2.03
CA ALA A 50 -5.33 -8.43 -1.96
C ALA A 50 -4.74 -8.80 -3.31
N TRP A 51 -3.53 -8.33 -3.59
CA TRP A 51 -2.83 -8.59 -4.84
C TRP A 51 -1.30 -8.50 -4.65
N TRP A 52 -0.56 -9.08 -5.59
CA TRP A 52 0.88 -8.87 -5.72
C TRP A 52 1.26 -8.68 -7.19
N GLU A 53 2.39 -8.04 -7.44
CA GLU A 53 2.86 -7.78 -8.80
C GLU A 53 4.39 -7.74 -8.87
N VAL A 54 4.93 -8.20 -10.00
CA VAL A 54 6.32 -7.99 -10.39
C VAL A 54 6.32 -7.46 -11.81
N LEU A 55 6.68 -6.19 -12.00
CA LEU A 55 6.71 -5.59 -13.33
C LEU A 55 7.75 -6.29 -14.22
N PRO A 56 7.44 -6.47 -15.53
CA PRO A 56 6.28 -5.91 -16.25
C PRO A 56 5.05 -6.84 -16.32
N ALA A 57 5.02 -7.94 -15.55
CA ALA A 57 3.83 -8.78 -15.49
C ALA A 57 2.69 -8.01 -14.81
N PRO A 58 1.42 -8.22 -15.22
CA PRO A 58 0.29 -7.54 -14.61
C PRO A 58 0.06 -8.02 -13.16
N GLU A 59 -0.66 -7.21 -12.40
CA GLU A 59 -1.13 -7.56 -11.07
C GLU A 59 -1.79 -8.96 -11.04
N VAL A 60 -1.56 -9.67 -9.94
CA VAL A 60 -2.16 -10.97 -9.66
C VAL A 60 -3.07 -10.83 -8.44
N PRO A 61 -4.40 -10.68 -8.64
CA PRO A 61 -5.36 -10.66 -7.55
C PRO A 61 -5.38 -12.01 -6.83
N LEU A 62 -5.50 -11.98 -5.50
CA LEU A 62 -5.72 -13.18 -4.69
C LEU A 62 -7.20 -13.57 -4.70
N ASP A 63 -7.48 -14.86 -4.59
CA ASP A 63 -8.85 -15.39 -4.50
C ASP A 63 -9.55 -14.83 -3.25
N THR A 64 -10.59 -14.02 -3.44
CA THR A 64 -11.31 -13.34 -2.35
C THR A 64 -12.11 -14.29 -1.45
N THR A 65 -12.35 -15.53 -1.89
CA THR A 65 -12.97 -16.56 -1.05
C THR A 65 -11.98 -17.14 -0.04
N GLN A 66 -10.70 -17.19 -0.39
CA GLN A 66 -9.62 -17.70 0.46
C GLN A 66 -8.92 -16.59 1.25
N TYR A 67 -8.78 -15.41 0.65
CA TYR A 67 -8.06 -14.26 1.19
C TYR A 67 -8.97 -13.01 1.21
N PRO A 68 -10.10 -13.05 1.97
CA PRO A 68 -11.02 -11.93 2.03
C PRO A 68 -10.33 -10.70 2.63
N VAL A 69 -10.57 -9.54 2.03
CA VAL A 69 -10.18 -8.22 2.56
C VAL A 69 -11.44 -7.42 2.77
N VAL A 70 -11.56 -6.75 3.91
CA VAL A 70 -12.64 -5.80 4.21
C VAL A 70 -12.10 -4.53 4.85
N ALA A 71 -12.92 -3.48 4.85
CA ALA A 71 -12.66 -2.27 5.61
C ALA A 71 -12.40 -2.58 7.10
N GLY A 72 -11.30 -2.04 7.64
CA GLY A 72 -10.91 -2.23 9.04
C GLY A 72 -9.88 -3.35 9.26
N ASP A 73 -9.47 -4.07 8.21
CA ASP A 73 -8.48 -5.14 8.34
C ASP A 73 -7.07 -4.61 8.66
N GLN A 74 -6.34 -5.35 9.48
CA GLN A 74 -4.93 -5.09 9.77
C GLN A 74 -4.07 -5.99 8.88
N ILE A 75 -3.35 -5.37 7.94
CA ILE A 75 -2.56 -6.08 6.94
C ILE A 75 -1.08 -5.93 7.25
N GLU A 76 -0.39 -7.06 7.35
CA GLU A 76 1.05 -7.13 7.42
C GLU A 76 1.59 -7.62 6.07
N ALA A 77 2.45 -6.81 5.45
CA ALA A 77 3.09 -7.14 4.18
C ALA A 77 4.60 -7.25 4.39
N LYS A 78 5.24 -8.19 3.69
CA LYS A 78 6.69 -8.36 3.66
C LYS A 78 7.16 -8.78 2.27
N ILE A 79 8.22 -8.14 1.79
CA ILE A 79 8.97 -8.53 0.60
C ILE A 79 10.40 -8.82 1.05
N ALA A 80 10.91 -10.01 0.74
CA ALA A 80 12.22 -10.42 1.24
C ALA A 80 13.02 -11.20 0.21
N LYS A 81 14.28 -10.78 0.00
CA LYS A 81 15.26 -11.54 -0.76
C LYS A 81 15.79 -12.70 0.08
N GLN A 82 15.78 -13.89 -0.48
CA GLN A 82 16.21 -15.12 0.13
C GLN A 82 17.71 -15.36 -0.11
N ALA A 83 18.32 -16.24 0.68
CA ALA A 83 19.76 -16.54 0.59
C ALA A 83 20.18 -17.13 -0.78
N ASN A 84 19.26 -17.81 -1.47
CA ASN A 84 19.46 -18.34 -2.82
C ASN A 84 19.27 -17.27 -3.93
N GLY A 85 18.96 -16.02 -3.57
CA GLY A 85 18.78 -14.89 -4.48
C GLY A 85 17.35 -14.68 -4.99
N SER A 86 16.44 -15.63 -4.79
CA SER A 86 15.03 -15.45 -5.13
C SER A 86 14.31 -14.56 -4.12
N TRP A 87 13.09 -14.14 -4.43
CA TRP A 87 12.28 -13.30 -3.56
C TRP A 87 11.05 -14.04 -3.05
N THR A 88 10.59 -13.60 -1.88
CA THR A 88 9.34 -14.03 -1.26
C THR A 88 8.49 -12.82 -0.96
N ILE A 89 7.20 -12.92 -1.30
CA ILE A 89 6.15 -11.99 -0.89
C ILE A 89 5.28 -12.70 0.16
N THR A 90 4.99 -12.00 1.26
CA THR A 90 4.08 -12.46 2.31
C THR A 90 3.05 -11.38 2.60
N LEU A 91 1.80 -11.80 2.76
CA LEU A 91 0.71 -10.94 3.19
C LEU A 91 -0.09 -11.67 4.28
N ASN A 92 -0.20 -11.08 5.47
CA ASN A 92 -1.01 -11.60 6.56
C ASN A 92 -2.13 -10.63 6.88
N ASN A 93 -3.35 -11.12 6.93
CA ASN A 93 -4.47 -10.36 7.47
C ASN A 93 -4.70 -10.79 8.92
N GLN A 94 -4.29 -9.95 9.86
CA GLN A 94 -4.35 -10.27 11.29
C GLN A 94 -5.80 -10.28 11.81
N THR A 95 -6.68 -9.50 11.18
CA THR A 95 -8.12 -9.44 11.52
C THR A 95 -8.83 -10.70 11.04
N GLN A 96 -8.66 -11.06 9.77
CA GLN A 96 -9.34 -12.19 9.12
C GLN A 96 -8.60 -13.53 9.31
N ARG A 97 -7.42 -13.53 9.95
CA ARG A 97 -6.64 -14.71 10.33
C ARG A 97 -6.22 -15.60 9.15
N TRP A 98 -5.78 -14.98 8.06
CA TRP A 98 -5.17 -15.69 6.92
C TRP A 98 -3.76 -15.19 6.61
N SER A 99 -2.98 -16.06 5.97
CA SER A 99 -1.63 -15.78 5.49
C SER A 99 -1.50 -16.26 4.05
N PHE A 100 -0.93 -15.40 3.21
CA PHE A 100 -0.55 -15.69 1.83
C PHE A 100 0.97 -15.62 1.70
N GLU A 101 1.54 -16.50 0.89
CA GLU A 101 2.96 -16.54 0.61
C GLU A 101 3.22 -16.93 -0.85
N GLN A 102 3.95 -16.10 -1.58
CA GLN A 102 4.48 -16.40 -2.91
C GLN A 102 5.99 -16.50 -2.82
N LYS A 103 6.55 -17.66 -3.19
CA LYS A 103 7.99 -17.96 -3.11
C LYS A 103 8.62 -18.04 -4.50
N GLU A 104 9.94 -18.12 -4.50
CA GLU A 104 10.75 -18.40 -5.69
C GLU A 104 10.48 -17.39 -6.81
N ILE A 105 10.24 -16.13 -6.42
CA ILE A 105 10.03 -15.04 -7.36
C ILE A 105 11.39 -14.62 -7.92
N ASP A 106 11.52 -14.67 -9.24
CA ASP A 106 12.67 -14.12 -9.96
C ASP A 106 12.50 -12.60 -10.10
N TYR A 107 13.24 -11.85 -9.29
CA TYR A 107 13.27 -10.39 -9.36
C TYR A 107 14.70 -9.87 -9.41
N LEU A 108 15.02 -9.17 -10.51
CA LEU A 108 16.35 -8.67 -10.85
C LEU A 108 16.47 -7.15 -10.74
N GLY A 109 15.53 -6.49 -10.05
CA GLY A 109 15.59 -5.06 -9.82
C GLY A 109 16.83 -4.62 -9.05
N PRO A 110 17.27 -3.36 -9.25
CA PRO A 110 18.49 -2.85 -8.66
C PRO A 110 18.36 -2.59 -7.15
N GLN A 111 17.15 -2.64 -6.57
CA GLN A 111 16.86 -2.45 -5.14
C GLN A 111 17.32 -1.08 -4.63
N THR A 112 16.98 -0.04 -5.39
CA THR A 112 17.42 1.35 -5.16
C THR A 112 16.48 2.16 -4.28
N SER A 113 15.27 1.67 -4.05
CA SER A 113 14.26 2.33 -3.22
C SER A 113 13.34 1.30 -2.57
N VAL A 114 12.68 1.72 -1.50
CA VAL A 114 11.62 0.99 -0.80
C VAL A 114 10.49 1.97 -0.51
N GLU A 115 9.25 1.55 -0.68
CA GLU A 115 8.11 2.45 -0.58
C GLU A 115 6.94 1.84 0.21
N TRP A 116 6.16 2.73 0.82
CA TRP A 116 4.84 2.46 1.40
C TRP A 116 3.89 3.49 0.81
N ILE A 117 2.95 3.05 -0.03
CA ILE A 117 2.25 3.94 -0.95
C ILE A 117 0.73 3.74 -0.85
N GLU A 118 0.02 4.86 -0.93
CA GLU A 118 -1.36 4.90 -1.40
C GLU A 118 -1.37 5.47 -2.83
N GLU A 119 -1.97 4.75 -3.77
CA GLU A 119 -1.92 5.04 -5.20
C GLU A 119 -3.32 5.14 -5.82
N ALA A 120 -3.48 6.02 -6.83
CA ALA A 120 -4.52 5.86 -7.83
C ALA A 120 -3.94 5.02 -8.99
N PRO A 121 -4.30 3.73 -9.13
CA PRO A 121 -3.64 2.86 -10.09
C PRO A 121 -3.92 3.27 -11.54
N THR A 122 -3.10 2.79 -12.47
CA THR A 122 -3.38 2.90 -13.91
C THR A 122 -4.22 1.71 -14.36
N LEU A 123 -5.36 1.96 -15.00
CA LEU A 123 -6.23 0.94 -15.57
C LEU A 123 -6.28 1.11 -17.09
N ASN A 124 -5.91 0.07 -17.83
CA ASN A 124 -5.87 0.09 -19.31
C ASN A 124 -5.03 1.24 -19.91
N GLY A 125 -3.96 1.64 -19.22
CA GLY A 125 -3.06 2.72 -19.66
C GLY A 125 -3.53 4.13 -19.30
N GLU A 126 -4.65 4.27 -18.60
CA GLU A 126 -5.16 5.55 -18.11
C GLU A 126 -5.12 5.61 -16.58
N LEU A 127 -4.65 6.74 -16.05
CA LEU A 127 -4.67 7.00 -14.61
C LEU A 127 -6.13 7.04 -14.13
N THR A 128 -6.46 6.25 -13.12
CA THR A 128 -7.81 6.21 -12.56
C THR A 128 -8.11 7.42 -11.67
N THR A 129 -9.38 7.72 -11.42
CA THR A 129 -9.78 8.67 -10.37
C THR A 129 -9.57 8.01 -9.01
N LEU A 130 -8.87 8.68 -8.09
CA LEU A 130 -8.62 8.18 -6.75
C LEU A 130 -9.93 7.95 -5.99
N ALA A 131 -10.08 6.77 -5.37
CA ALA A 131 -11.18 6.50 -4.45
C ALA A 131 -10.98 7.23 -3.12
N ASP A 132 -12.07 7.68 -2.49
CA ASP A 132 -12.03 8.21 -1.13
C ASP A 132 -11.84 7.09 -0.11
N TYR A 133 -10.61 6.59 -0.01
CA TYR A 133 -10.14 5.58 0.92
C TYR A 133 -10.17 6.04 2.39
N GLY A 134 -10.56 7.29 2.66
CA GLY A 134 -10.51 7.88 3.99
C GLY A 134 -9.07 8.06 4.46
N MET A 135 -8.57 7.11 5.25
CA MET A 135 -7.22 7.19 5.83
C MET A 135 -6.60 5.81 5.97
N VAL A 136 -5.31 5.69 5.66
CA VAL A 136 -4.52 4.50 5.96
C VAL A 136 -3.34 4.88 6.85
N THR A 137 -2.96 4.00 7.76
CA THR A 137 -1.76 4.19 8.59
C THR A 137 -0.77 3.08 8.33
N PHE A 138 0.41 3.45 7.86
CA PHE A 138 1.56 2.56 7.82
C PHE A 138 2.31 2.67 9.15
N HIS A 139 2.58 1.54 9.80
CA HIS A 139 3.29 1.51 11.07
C HIS A 139 4.17 0.27 11.22
N SER A 140 5.06 0.31 12.20
CA SER A 140 6.06 -0.75 12.44
C SER A 140 6.85 -1.02 11.15
N LEU A 141 7.25 0.06 10.48
CA LEU A 141 7.98 0.00 9.23
C LEU A 141 9.40 -0.46 9.48
N LEU A 142 9.88 -1.37 8.62
CA LEU A 142 11.22 -1.91 8.69
C LEU A 142 11.80 -2.04 7.29
N VAL A 143 13.11 -1.76 7.19
CA VAL A 143 13.95 -2.06 6.03
C VAL A 143 15.11 -2.89 6.54
N ASN A 144 15.27 -4.10 6.03
CA ASN A 144 16.29 -5.05 6.51
C ASN A 144 16.26 -5.22 8.04
N ASP A 145 15.07 -5.38 8.60
CA ASP A 145 14.80 -5.52 10.04
C ASP A 145 15.26 -4.32 10.90
N GLN A 146 15.46 -3.14 10.30
CA GLN A 146 15.81 -1.89 10.99
C GLN A 146 14.77 -0.79 10.75
N ASN A 147 14.66 0.15 11.70
CA ASN A 147 13.80 1.32 11.57
C ASN A 147 14.31 2.21 10.41
N PRO A 148 13.44 2.60 9.44
CA PRO A 148 13.84 3.43 8.32
C PRO A 148 14.18 4.88 8.71
N HIS A 149 13.77 5.35 9.88
CA HIS A 149 13.96 6.72 10.37
C HIS A 149 13.46 7.78 9.38
N LEU A 150 12.26 7.57 8.85
CA LEU A 150 11.64 8.45 7.86
C LEU A 150 11.61 9.90 8.34
N THR A 151 11.82 10.79 7.39
CA THR A 151 11.83 12.24 7.54
C THR A 151 10.75 12.89 6.67
N PRO A 152 10.26 14.10 7.02
CA PRO A 152 9.26 14.78 6.20
C PRO A 152 9.68 15.04 4.74
N SER A 153 10.98 15.09 4.44
CA SER A 153 11.48 15.32 3.07
C SER A 153 11.32 14.13 2.13
N GLU A 154 11.02 12.94 2.65
CA GLU A 154 10.83 11.71 1.87
C GLU A 154 9.36 11.48 1.47
N ALA A 155 8.46 12.39 1.88
CA ALA A 155 7.04 12.28 1.60
C ALA A 155 6.71 12.51 0.12
N GLY A 156 5.79 11.71 -0.41
CA GLY A 156 5.12 11.92 -1.69
C GLY A 156 3.66 12.34 -1.49
N VAL A 157 3.15 13.22 -2.37
CA VAL A 157 1.72 13.59 -2.43
C VAL A 157 1.15 13.13 -3.75
N LEU A 158 -0.10 12.67 -3.75
CA LEU A 158 -0.80 12.36 -5.00
C LEU A 158 -1.51 13.61 -5.52
N ILE A 159 -1.25 13.95 -6.78
CA ILE A 159 -1.83 15.12 -7.44
C ILE A 159 -2.63 14.67 -8.65
N GLN A 160 -3.89 15.07 -8.74
CA GLN A 160 -4.75 14.84 -9.90
C GLN A 160 -5.34 16.18 -10.35
N SER A 161 -5.27 16.48 -11.64
CA SER A 161 -5.76 17.74 -12.22
C SER A 161 -5.23 19.01 -11.51
N GLY A 162 -3.99 18.95 -10.99
CA GLY A 162 -3.35 20.07 -10.27
C GLY A 162 -3.79 20.23 -8.81
N GLN A 163 -4.61 19.32 -8.27
CA GLN A 163 -5.05 19.32 -6.88
C GLN A 163 -4.43 18.17 -6.11
N TRP A 164 -4.08 18.42 -4.85
CA TRP A 164 -3.65 17.36 -3.93
C TRP A 164 -4.86 16.53 -3.55
N VAL A 165 -4.81 15.23 -3.83
CA VAL A 165 -5.92 14.30 -3.59
C VAL A 165 -5.57 13.20 -2.58
N SER A 166 -4.30 13.04 -2.23
CA SER A 166 -3.86 12.20 -1.11
C SER A 166 -2.60 12.80 -0.50
N THR A 167 -2.65 13.02 0.81
CA THR A 167 -1.63 13.77 1.54
C THR A 167 -1.16 12.98 2.76
N PRO A 168 0.15 12.70 2.91
CA PRO A 168 0.69 12.04 4.08
C PRO A 168 0.85 13.01 5.26
N SER A 169 0.82 12.47 6.48
CA SER A 169 1.31 13.17 7.67
C SER A 169 2.84 13.24 7.66
N THR A 170 3.42 14.04 8.56
CA THR A 170 4.84 13.82 8.89
C THR A 170 4.99 12.45 9.58
N PRO A 171 6.16 11.81 9.46
CA PRO A 171 6.41 10.56 10.18
C PRO A 171 6.21 10.70 11.70
N SER A 172 5.96 9.57 12.36
CA SER A 172 5.96 9.47 13.82
C SER A 172 7.31 9.93 14.38
N THR A 173 7.37 10.23 15.68
CA THR A 173 8.62 10.67 16.30
C THR A 173 9.74 9.63 16.26
N ARG A 174 9.42 8.35 16.01
CA ARG A 174 10.40 7.28 15.80
C ARG A 174 10.82 7.13 14.33
N GLY A 175 10.07 7.70 13.39
CA GLY A 175 10.30 7.57 11.95
C GLY A 175 9.90 6.20 11.37
N ASP A 176 9.10 5.41 12.08
CA ASP A 176 8.67 4.06 11.70
C ASP A 176 7.14 3.95 11.48
N ALA A 177 6.45 5.08 11.33
CA ALA A 177 5.04 5.13 10.99
C ALA A 177 4.66 6.48 10.36
N PHE A 178 3.62 6.49 9.54
CA PHE A 178 2.94 7.69 9.03
C PHE A 178 1.51 7.32 8.59
N SER A 179 0.65 8.32 8.44
CA SER A 179 -0.71 8.13 7.91
C SER A 179 -0.85 8.86 6.58
N VAL A 180 -1.72 8.38 5.70
CA VAL A 180 -2.09 9.04 4.46
C VAL A 180 -3.59 9.25 4.48
N HIS A 181 -4.05 10.45 4.13
CA HIS A 181 -5.47 10.81 4.13
C HIS A 181 -5.91 11.28 2.74
N TYR A 182 -7.11 10.88 2.34
CA TYR A 182 -7.74 11.35 1.11
C TYR A 182 -8.03 12.87 1.22
N GLY A 183 -7.57 13.62 0.23
CA GLY A 183 -7.67 15.08 0.15
C GLY A 183 -6.35 15.80 0.37
N ASP A 184 -6.44 17.13 0.50
CA ASP A 184 -5.32 18.07 0.52
C ASP A 184 -4.76 18.35 1.92
N THR A 185 -5.45 17.87 2.95
CA THR A 185 -5.13 18.17 4.33
C THR A 185 -4.38 16.99 4.94
N PRO A 186 -3.12 17.17 5.38
CA PRO A 186 -2.36 16.11 6.01
C PRO A 186 -3.00 15.71 7.36
N PRO A 187 -3.09 14.40 7.67
CA PRO A 187 -3.53 13.96 8.99
C PRO A 187 -2.47 14.27 10.05
N SER A 188 -2.83 14.10 11.32
CA SER A 188 -1.84 14.12 12.40
C SER A 188 -0.89 12.92 12.28
N PRO A 189 0.39 13.05 12.69
CA PRO A 189 1.30 11.91 12.77
C PRO A 189 0.76 10.83 13.71
N PRO A 190 0.94 9.53 13.40
CA PRO A 190 0.58 8.46 14.32
C PRO A 190 1.34 8.58 15.64
N GLU A 191 0.66 8.31 16.76
CA GLU A 191 1.36 8.06 18.01
C GLU A 191 2.10 6.73 17.92
N ASN A 192 3.32 6.67 18.43
CA ASN A 192 4.00 5.39 18.58
C ASN A 192 3.22 4.53 19.58
N PRO A 193 3.04 3.22 19.32
CA PRO A 193 2.49 2.32 20.32
C PRO A 193 3.27 2.47 21.63
N LYS A 194 2.56 2.79 22.72
CA LYS A 194 3.15 2.89 24.06
C LYS A 194 3.53 1.47 24.50
N ASN A 195 4.79 1.09 24.29
CA ASN A 195 5.41 -0.16 24.73
C ASN A 195 4.75 -1.45 24.20
N MET A 196 5.41 -2.11 23.25
CA MET A 196 5.35 -3.56 23.09
C MET A 196 6.68 -4.16 23.54
#